data_AF-V9G205-F1
#
_entry.id   AF-V9G205-F1
#
_cell.length_a   1.000
_cell.length_b   1.000
_cell.length_c   1.000
_cell.angle_alpha   90.00
_cell.angle_beta   90.00
_cell.angle_gamma   90.00
#
_symmetry.space_group_name_H-M   'P 1'
#
loop_
_entity.id
_entity.type
_entity.pdbx_description
1 polymer ?
#
loop_
_entity_poly.entity_id
_entity_poly.type
_entity_poly.pdbx_seq_one_letter_code
_entity_poly.pdbx_strand_id
1 'polypeptide(L)'
;MQVSFLDPPAPQGLTMASATPTFAELKSLSAACNKLWELDTNRLEPNVHYELNLQEGKTAYARGDAARDPLFTFVDPCVFERRTYKLLFDLLDNYERETGVTERVTPKELAENNAFLNAVIDTAPMRYAHAWLVKNKKFTGDMQDFKKKLEFIWFGLYRREVRNDSSGFEHVFVGEEKNGKICGCHNWLQVYNEERHGRIDYRGYIRPKQRGCKFMEPHNKEQLITFQFQWEDEMKPVSTSLIGVSPEFEMALYTMCYLNGQENNHVQLGPYLCNIKCFSFGRGKDTKIGTAFPEALPLTEAQAATKIQAILRGSHARVRNPHVCRQAPPPPPGAAWGPPPGGVATPAPQPTRSTGNAWAKPFTQAAPSAPAVAVAAVAGPAPTGAWAKPHKW
;
A
#
# COMPACT_ATOMS: atom_id res chain seq x y z
N MET A 1 -13.05 -31.58 -33.56
CA MET A 1 -13.57 -30.27 -33.11
C MET A 1 -12.59 -29.73 -32.10
N GLN A 2 -11.86 -28.68 -32.47
CA GLN A 2 -10.80 -28.07 -31.68
C GLN A 2 -11.45 -26.91 -30.91
N VAL A 3 -11.58 -27.04 -29.60
CA VAL A 3 -12.20 -26.00 -28.76
C VAL A 3 -11.11 -25.03 -28.36
N SER A 4 -11.01 -23.92 -29.09
CA SER A 4 -10.18 -22.77 -28.77
C SER A 4 -10.77 -22.06 -27.54
N PHE A 5 -10.06 -22.11 -26.41
CA PHE A 5 -10.33 -21.22 -25.28
C PHE A 5 -9.83 -19.83 -25.65
N LEU A 6 -10.77 -18.93 -25.93
CA LEU A 6 -10.49 -17.49 -26.03
C LEU A 6 -10.28 -16.96 -24.62
N ASP A 7 -9.13 -16.33 -24.38
CA ASP A 7 -8.87 -15.56 -23.17
C ASP A 7 -9.97 -14.49 -22.98
N PRO A 8 -10.40 -14.22 -21.73
CA PRO A 8 -11.36 -13.17 -21.47
C PRO A 8 -10.76 -11.80 -21.84
N PRO A 9 -11.56 -10.88 -22.43
CA PRO A 9 -11.06 -9.57 -22.81
C PRO A 9 -10.62 -8.78 -21.57
N ALA A 10 -9.46 -8.13 -21.68
CA ALA A 10 -8.95 -7.22 -20.65
C ALA A 10 -10.01 -6.15 -20.31
N PRO A 11 -10.13 -5.75 -19.03
CA PRO A 11 -11.09 -4.72 -18.64
C PRO A 11 -10.79 -3.42 -19.40
N GLN A 12 -11.76 -3.02 -20.23
CA GLN A 12 -11.74 -1.76 -20.95
C GLN A 12 -11.85 -0.62 -19.93
N GLY A 13 -10.79 0.17 -19.75
CA GLY A 13 -10.90 1.29 -18.81
C GLY A 13 -9.66 2.12 -18.46
N LEU A 14 -8.54 2.08 -19.19
CA LEU A 14 -7.56 3.18 -19.19
C LEU A 14 -6.77 3.11 -20.50
N THR A 15 -6.98 4.06 -21.40
CA THR A 15 -6.33 4.06 -22.72
C THR A 15 -4.82 4.25 -22.58
N MET A 16 -4.05 3.73 -23.53
CA MET A 16 -2.59 3.92 -23.68
C MET A 16 -2.14 5.41 -23.61
N ALA A 17 -3.06 6.36 -23.79
CA ALA A 17 -2.82 7.79 -23.62
C ALA A 17 -2.46 8.20 -22.18
N SER A 18 -2.97 7.47 -21.16
CA SER A 18 -2.72 7.79 -19.75
C SER A 18 -1.28 7.48 -19.29
N ALA A 19 -0.55 6.66 -20.05
CA ALA A 19 0.83 6.26 -19.73
C ALA A 19 1.90 7.21 -20.30
N THR A 20 1.52 8.30 -20.96
CA THR A 20 2.47 9.26 -21.53
C THR A 20 2.69 10.44 -20.58
N PRO A 21 3.93 10.69 -20.11
CA PRO A 21 4.18 11.78 -19.16
C PRO A 21 3.93 13.16 -19.76
N THR A 22 3.29 14.02 -18.97
CA THR A 22 3.09 15.45 -19.28
C THR A 22 4.37 16.26 -19.07
N PHE A 23 4.42 17.50 -19.57
CA PHE A 23 5.58 18.37 -19.37
C PHE A 23 5.88 18.62 -17.87
N ALA A 24 4.84 18.83 -17.06
CA ALA A 24 4.98 19.03 -15.62
C ALA A 24 5.58 17.79 -14.92
N GLU A 25 5.10 16.61 -15.29
CA GLU A 25 5.63 15.33 -14.77
C GLU A 25 7.07 15.06 -15.19
N LEU A 26 7.45 15.43 -16.42
CA LEU A 26 8.84 15.32 -16.87
C LEU A 26 9.77 16.26 -16.08
N LYS A 27 9.26 17.41 -15.61
CA LYS A 27 10.04 18.39 -14.84
C LYS A 27 10.04 18.16 -13.33
N SER A 28 9.20 17.27 -12.82
CA SER A 28 9.05 17.02 -11.39
C SER A 28 8.90 15.53 -11.11
N LEU A 29 9.93 14.93 -10.49
CA LEU A 29 9.88 13.54 -10.04
C LEU A 29 8.67 13.31 -9.13
N SER A 30 8.36 14.26 -8.24
CA SER A 30 7.21 14.20 -7.35
C SER A 30 5.88 14.11 -8.12
N ALA A 31 5.72 14.91 -9.19
CA ALA A 31 4.52 14.84 -10.03
C ALA A 31 4.43 13.51 -10.80
N ALA A 32 5.55 12.98 -11.29
CA ALA A 32 5.59 11.68 -11.95
C ALA A 32 5.28 10.51 -11.00
N CYS A 33 5.82 10.53 -9.78
CA CYS A 33 5.51 9.54 -8.75
C CYS A 33 4.04 9.62 -8.31
N ASN A 34 3.48 10.83 -8.22
CA ASN A 34 2.04 10.99 -7.98
C ASN A 34 1.22 10.43 -9.15
N LYS A 35 1.70 10.57 -10.39
CA LYS A 35 1.03 9.97 -11.55
C LYS A 35 1.06 8.45 -11.50
N LEU A 36 2.16 7.83 -11.08
CA LEU A 36 2.21 6.38 -10.83
C LEU A 36 1.13 5.94 -9.83
N TRP A 37 0.90 6.73 -8.78
CA TRP A 37 -0.16 6.45 -7.80
C TRP A 37 -1.55 6.46 -8.47
N GLU A 38 -1.83 7.39 -9.38
CA GLU A 38 -3.10 7.40 -10.11
C GLU A 38 -3.23 6.21 -11.08
N LEU A 39 -2.12 5.73 -11.65
CA LEU A 39 -2.09 4.65 -12.63
C LEU A 39 -2.14 3.25 -12.03
N ASP A 40 -1.97 3.11 -10.71
CA ASP A 40 -2.01 1.84 -10.01
C ASP A 40 -3.46 1.36 -9.82
N THR A 41 -4.05 0.87 -10.90
CA THR A 41 -5.42 0.32 -10.94
C THR A 41 -5.56 -0.99 -10.18
N ASN A 42 -4.44 -1.66 -9.86
CA ASN A 42 -4.41 -2.90 -9.09
C ASN A 42 -4.24 -2.66 -7.58
N ARG A 43 -4.10 -1.39 -7.15
CA ARG A 43 -4.09 -1.01 -5.74
C ARG A 43 -5.35 -1.48 -5.03
N LEU A 44 -5.16 -1.96 -3.81
CA LEU A 44 -6.20 -2.37 -2.89
C LEU A 44 -6.74 -1.19 -2.11
N GLU A 45 -8.06 -1.20 -1.93
CA GLU A 45 -8.79 -0.22 -1.13
C GLU A 45 -8.95 -0.71 0.33
N PRO A 46 -8.57 0.12 1.33
CA PRO A 46 -8.78 -0.19 2.74
C PRO A 46 -10.27 -0.41 3.06
N ASN A 47 -10.56 -1.38 3.92
CA ASN A 47 -11.90 -1.83 4.34
C ASN A 47 -12.79 -2.40 3.22
N VAL A 48 -12.22 -2.61 2.03
CA VAL A 48 -12.88 -3.33 0.94
C VAL A 48 -12.09 -4.61 0.64
N HIS A 49 -10.79 -4.44 0.37
CA HIS A 49 -9.90 -5.53 -0.01
C HIS A 49 -9.01 -6.00 1.14
N TYR A 50 -8.81 -5.17 2.17
CA TYR A 50 -8.06 -5.55 3.37
C TYR A 50 -8.49 -4.69 4.55
N GLU A 51 -8.23 -5.17 5.77
CA GLU A 51 -8.44 -4.43 7.00
C GLU A 51 -7.22 -4.55 7.92
N LEU A 52 -6.87 -3.44 8.58
CA LEU A 52 -5.74 -3.35 9.50
C LEU A 52 -6.22 -3.16 10.94
N ASN A 53 -5.61 -3.91 11.85
CA ASN A 53 -5.70 -3.72 13.29
C ASN A 53 -4.43 -3.04 13.82
N LEU A 54 -4.43 -1.70 13.80
CA LEU A 54 -3.28 -0.89 14.24
C LEU A 54 -3.02 -0.93 15.76
N GLN A 55 -4.00 -1.38 16.54
CA GLN A 55 -3.90 -1.52 18.01
C GLN A 55 -3.40 -0.23 18.69
N GLU A 56 -2.60 -0.34 19.75
CA GLU A 56 -2.09 0.82 20.45
C GLU A 56 -0.93 1.47 19.70
N GLY A 57 -1.09 2.74 19.34
CA GLY A 57 -0.01 3.52 18.74
C GLY A 57 1.12 3.79 19.72
N LYS A 58 2.36 3.56 19.29
CA LYS A 58 3.60 3.77 20.06
C LYS A 58 4.56 4.77 19.39
N THR A 59 5.66 5.07 20.07
CA THR A 59 6.78 5.85 19.49
C THR A 59 7.86 4.90 18.98
N ALA A 60 8.71 5.37 18.06
CA ALA A 60 9.78 4.54 17.48
C ALA A 60 10.81 4.02 18.51
N TYR A 61 10.94 4.68 19.67
CA TYR A 61 11.87 4.27 20.74
C TYR A 61 11.23 3.31 21.76
N ALA A 62 9.91 3.12 21.70
CA ALA A 62 9.22 2.22 22.60
C ALA A 62 9.56 0.76 22.26
N ARG A 63 10.07 0.02 23.24
CA ARG A 63 10.47 -1.39 23.10
C ARG A 63 9.42 -2.38 23.59
N GLY A 64 8.43 -1.93 24.37
CA GLY A 64 7.36 -2.78 24.87
C GLY A 64 6.39 -3.16 23.76
N ASP A 65 5.75 -4.31 23.91
CA ASP A 65 4.72 -4.74 22.99
C ASP A 65 3.45 -3.89 23.15
N ALA A 66 2.98 -3.33 22.03
CA ALA A 66 1.76 -2.51 21.97
C ALA A 66 0.69 -3.16 21.08
N ALA A 67 0.92 -4.41 20.65
CA ALA A 67 0.05 -5.14 19.76
C ALA A 67 0.05 -6.63 20.10
N ARG A 68 -1.06 -7.14 20.62
CA ARG A 68 -1.23 -8.56 20.93
C ARG A 68 -1.75 -9.38 19.75
N ASP A 69 -2.41 -8.70 18.82
CA ASP A 69 -3.03 -9.31 17.65
C ASP A 69 -2.20 -9.02 16.38
N PRO A 70 -2.44 -9.73 15.28
CA PRO A 70 -1.84 -9.42 13.98
C PRO A 70 -2.20 -8.01 13.46
N LEU A 71 -1.33 -7.45 12.61
CA LEU A 71 -1.58 -6.21 11.89
C LEU A 71 -2.70 -6.38 10.87
N PHE A 72 -2.71 -7.47 10.10
CA PHE A 72 -3.73 -7.74 9.09
C PHE A 72 -4.84 -8.60 9.68
N THR A 73 -6.03 -8.03 9.86
CA THR A 73 -7.21 -8.82 10.25
C THR A 73 -7.83 -9.53 9.07
N PHE A 74 -7.69 -8.94 7.88
CA PHE A 74 -8.29 -9.46 6.66
C PHE A 74 -7.52 -8.98 5.44
N VAL A 75 -7.33 -9.87 4.48
CA VAL A 75 -7.00 -9.56 3.08
C VAL A 75 -7.88 -10.46 2.22
N ASP A 76 -8.61 -9.88 1.28
CA ASP A 76 -9.51 -10.59 0.37
C ASP A 76 -8.72 -11.65 -0.42
N PRO A 77 -9.06 -12.95 -0.31
CA PRO A 77 -8.39 -14.01 -1.03
C PRO A 77 -8.36 -13.82 -2.55
N CYS A 78 -9.36 -13.14 -3.14
CA CYS A 78 -9.44 -12.87 -4.57
C CYS A 78 -8.29 -11.98 -5.06
N VAL A 79 -7.63 -11.25 -4.17
CA VAL A 79 -6.41 -10.48 -4.48
C VAL A 79 -5.30 -11.40 -4.99
N PHE A 80 -5.16 -12.59 -4.41
CA PHE A 80 -4.10 -13.55 -4.77
C PHE A 80 -4.37 -14.26 -6.10
N GLU A 81 -5.56 -14.09 -6.69
CA GLU A 81 -5.87 -14.55 -8.03
C GLU A 81 -5.48 -13.52 -9.10
N ARG A 82 -5.25 -12.26 -8.71
CA ARG A 82 -4.78 -11.22 -9.63
C ARG A 82 -3.37 -11.55 -10.10
N ARG A 83 -3.15 -11.47 -11.40
CA ARG A 83 -1.95 -11.97 -12.09
C ARG A 83 -0.63 -11.50 -11.47
N THR A 84 -0.45 -10.21 -11.20
CA THR A 84 0.82 -9.67 -10.69
C THR A 84 1.05 -10.02 -9.22
N TYR A 85 -0.01 -10.07 -8.41
CA TYR A 85 0.07 -10.54 -7.02
C TYR A 85 0.45 -12.01 -6.96
N LYS A 86 -0.26 -12.86 -7.70
CA LYS A 86 0.03 -14.30 -7.78
C LYS A 86 1.50 -14.57 -8.11
N LEU A 87 1.97 -13.96 -9.20
CA LEU A 87 3.35 -14.12 -9.66
C LEU A 87 4.38 -13.55 -8.68
N LEU A 88 4.04 -12.53 -7.88
CA LEU A 88 4.91 -12.10 -6.79
C LEU A 88 5.01 -13.17 -5.70
N PHE A 89 3.89 -13.79 -5.30
CA PHE A 89 3.92 -14.86 -4.30
C PHE A 89 4.68 -16.10 -4.77
N ASP A 90 4.55 -16.46 -6.06
CA ASP A 90 5.35 -17.51 -6.71
C ASP A 90 6.86 -17.16 -6.79
N LEU A 91 7.24 -15.91 -6.48
CA LEU A 91 8.65 -15.54 -6.28
C LEU A 91 9.02 -15.63 -4.80
N LEU A 92 8.18 -15.08 -3.91
CA LEU A 92 8.44 -15.03 -2.47
C LEU A 92 8.62 -16.43 -1.84
N ASP A 93 8.00 -17.48 -2.40
CA ASP A 93 8.10 -18.85 -1.90
C ASP A 93 9.44 -19.54 -2.20
N ASN A 94 10.26 -18.98 -3.10
CA ASN A 94 11.57 -19.54 -3.44
C ASN A 94 12.70 -19.08 -2.51
N TYR A 95 12.49 -18.05 -1.68
CA TYR A 95 13.56 -17.38 -0.96
C TYR A 95 13.66 -17.81 0.50
N GLU A 96 14.90 -17.95 0.97
CA GLU A 96 15.27 -18.21 2.35
C GLU A 96 15.75 -16.90 3.01
N ARG A 97 15.51 -16.75 4.31
CA ARG A 97 15.81 -15.50 5.04
C ARG A 97 17.31 -15.22 5.20
N GLU A 98 18.08 -16.29 5.40
CA GLU A 98 19.51 -16.21 5.72
C GLU A 98 20.34 -15.84 4.48
N THR A 99 21.14 -14.78 4.59
CA THR A 99 22.12 -14.42 3.55
C THR A 99 23.41 -15.25 3.69
N GLY A 100 24.23 -15.28 2.64
CA GLY A 100 25.57 -15.90 2.71
C GLY A 100 25.66 -17.35 2.23
N VAL A 101 24.56 -17.93 1.72
CA VAL A 101 24.59 -19.15 0.92
C VAL A 101 24.63 -18.76 -0.56
N THR A 102 25.51 -19.39 -1.34
CA THR A 102 25.51 -19.17 -2.80
C THR A 102 24.19 -19.66 -3.38
N GLU A 103 23.39 -18.73 -3.89
CA GLU A 103 22.15 -19.07 -4.55
C GLU A 103 22.43 -19.68 -5.93
N ARG A 104 21.77 -20.81 -6.21
CA ARG A 104 21.83 -21.43 -7.53
C ARG A 104 20.48 -21.25 -8.20
N VAL A 105 20.38 -20.22 -9.03
CA VAL A 105 19.15 -19.91 -9.77
C VAL A 105 18.73 -21.12 -10.60
N THR A 106 17.58 -21.69 -10.26
CA THR A 106 17.02 -22.84 -10.97
C THR A 106 16.34 -22.40 -12.27
N PRO A 107 16.20 -23.30 -13.27
CA PRO A 107 15.41 -22.98 -14.46
C PRO A 107 13.96 -22.59 -14.15
N LYS A 108 13.41 -23.10 -13.03
CA LYS A 108 12.07 -22.76 -12.53
C LYS A 108 12.02 -21.30 -12.04
N GLU A 109 12.95 -20.91 -11.17
CA GLU A 109 13.06 -19.51 -10.69
C GLU A 109 13.29 -18.53 -11.84
N LEU A 110 14.11 -18.89 -12.84
CA LEU A 110 14.29 -18.06 -14.03
C LEU A 110 12.99 -17.89 -14.83
N ALA A 111 12.15 -18.93 -14.90
CA ALA A 111 10.86 -18.87 -15.54
C ALA A 111 9.86 -18.01 -14.74
N GLU A 112 9.86 -18.12 -13.41
CA GLU A 112 9.05 -17.30 -12.50
C GLU A 112 9.44 -15.81 -12.57
N ASN A 113 10.75 -15.51 -12.53
CA ASN A 113 11.28 -14.16 -12.73
C ASN A 113 10.80 -13.56 -14.07
N ASN A 114 10.90 -14.34 -15.15
CA ASN A 114 10.44 -13.92 -16.46
C ASN A 114 8.92 -13.72 -16.53
N ALA A 115 8.14 -14.61 -15.91
CA ALA A 115 6.69 -14.53 -15.88
C ALA A 115 6.23 -13.27 -15.13
N PHE A 116 6.82 -13.00 -13.97
CA PHE A 116 6.56 -11.78 -13.19
C PHE A 116 6.91 -10.52 -13.98
N LEU A 117 8.13 -10.45 -14.55
CA LEU A 117 8.56 -9.32 -15.37
C LEU A 117 7.62 -9.08 -16.56
N ASN A 118 7.23 -10.15 -17.27
CA ASN A 118 6.28 -10.04 -18.38
C ASN A 118 4.92 -9.50 -17.92
N ALA A 119 4.44 -9.90 -16.73
CA ALA A 119 3.17 -9.43 -16.21
C ALA A 119 3.21 -7.95 -15.81
N VAL A 120 4.28 -7.49 -15.17
CA VAL A 120 4.37 -6.10 -14.69
C VAL A 120 4.68 -5.09 -15.80
N ILE A 121 5.46 -5.44 -16.83
CA ILE A 121 5.81 -4.49 -17.91
C ILE A 121 4.61 -4.05 -18.76
N ASP A 122 3.56 -4.88 -18.80
CA ASP A 122 2.34 -4.57 -19.55
C ASP A 122 1.40 -3.62 -18.79
N THR A 123 1.66 -3.36 -17.51
CA THR A 123 0.81 -2.51 -16.65
C THR A 123 1.02 -1.02 -16.90
N ALA A 124 -0.01 -0.21 -16.63
CA ALA A 124 0.07 1.24 -16.81
C ALA A 124 1.19 1.91 -16.00
N PRO A 125 1.44 1.58 -14.70
CA PRO A 125 2.56 2.12 -13.94
C PRO A 125 3.91 1.86 -14.61
N MET A 126 4.15 0.65 -15.11
CA MET A 126 5.44 0.28 -15.68
C MET A 126 5.69 0.91 -17.04
N ARG A 127 4.65 0.95 -17.89
CA ARG A 127 4.72 1.66 -19.18
C ARG A 127 4.97 3.15 -18.99
N TYR A 128 4.34 3.76 -17.99
CA TYR A 128 4.58 5.15 -17.63
C TYR A 128 6.01 5.39 -17.14
N ALA A 129 6.52 4.53 -16.25
CA ALA A 129 7.90 4.62 -15.75
C ALA A 129 8.92 4.55 -16.91
N HIS A 130 8.76 3.60 -17.83
CA HIS A 130 9.58 3.52 -19.05
C HIS A 130 9.54 4.83 -19.86
N ALA A 131 8.34 5.34 -20.16
CA ALA A 131 8.17 6.55 -20.94
C ALA A 131 8.81 7.78 -20.26
N TRP A 132 8.67 7.90 -18.93
CA TRP A 132 9.28 8.97 -18.15
C TRP A 132 10.82 8.89 -18.18
N LEU A 133 11.37 7.69 -18.02
CA LEU A 133 12.82 7.46 -18.04
C LEU A 133 13.43 7.76 -19.42
N VAL A 134 12.78 7.33 -20.50
CA VAL A 134 13.23 7.61 -21.88
C VAL A 134 13.19 9.12 -22.16
N LYS A 135 12.06 9.78 -21.88
CA LYS A 135 11.90 11.22 -22.14
C LYS A 135 12.85 12.09 -21.30
N ASN A 136 13.21 11.64 -20.10
CA ASN A 136 14.21 12.30 -19.26
C ASN A 136 15.66 11.86 -19.52
N LYS A 137 15.90 11.06 -20.58
CA LYS A 137 17.24 10.58 -20.96
C LYS A 137 17.94 9.79 -19.84
N LYS A 138 17.15 9.15 -18.96
CA LYS A 138 17.62 8.24 -17.90
C LYS A 138 17.69 6.79 -18.37
N PHE A 139 17.03 6.49 -19.48
CA PHE A 139 17.07 5.20 -20.16
C PHE A 139 17.01 5.41 -21.68
N THR A 140 17.45 4.43 -22.45
CA THR A 140 17.33 4.41 -23.92
C THR A 140 17.04 2.98 -24.33
N GLY A 141 16.09 2.80 -25.25
CA GLY A 141 15.62 1.48 -25.69
C GLY A 141 14.10 1.37 -25.58
N ASP A 142 13.57 0.31 -26.18
CA ASP A 142 12.15 0.00 -26.15
C ASP A 142 11.75 -0.75 -24.86
N MET A 143 10.53 -1.29 -24.83
CA MET A 143 10.05 -2.04 -23.66
C MET A 143 10.79 -3.37 -23.46
N GLN A 144 11.29 -3.99 -24.53
CA GLN A 144 12.06 -5.23 -24.43
C GLN A 144 13.45 -4.96 -23.83
N ASP A 145 14.09 -3.86 -24.25
CA ASP A 145 15.33 -3.40 -23.63
C ASP A 145 15.11 -3.00 -22.17
N PHE A 146 13.96 -2.38 -21.87
CA PHE A 146 13.60 -2.04 -20.50
C PHE A 146 13.37 -3.28 -19.64
N LYS A 147 12.72 -4.32 -20.16
CA LYS A 147 12.59 -5.61 -19.47
C LYS A 147 13.96 -6.20 -19.14
N LYS A 148 14.91 -6.24 -20.10
CA LYS A 148 16.29 -6.69 -19.85
C LYS A 148 16.98 -5.85 -18.77
N LYS A 149 16.72 -4.53 -18.77
CA LYS A 149 17.26 -3.63 -17.73
C LYS A 149 16.65 -3.93 -16.35
N LEU A 150 15.35 -4.19 -16.28
CA LEU A 150 14.67 -4.61 -15.05
C LEU A 150 15.24 -5.94 -14.54
N GLU A 151 15.36 -6.94 -15.41
CA GLU A 151 15.99 -8.23 -15.11
C GLU A 151 17.38 -8.03 -14.51
N PHE A 152 18.20 -7.18 -15.14
CA PHE A 152 19.55 -6.88 -14.67
C PHE A 152 19.60 -6.20 -13.28
N ILE A 153 18.77 -5.18 -13.04
CA ILE A 153 18.85 -4.39 -11.79
C ILE A 153 18.14 -5.06 -10.60
N TRP A 154 17.12 -5.89 -10.87
CA TRP A 154 16.32 -6.56 -9.84
C TRP A 154 16.78 -7.98 -9.58
N PHE A 155 16.95 -8.79 -10.62
CA PHE A 155 17.25 -10.22 -10.50
C PHE A 155 18.71 -10.57 -10.79
N GLY A 156 19.51 -9.61 -11.22
CA GLY A 156 20.94 -9.82 -11.46
C GLY A 156 21.69 -10.04 -10.15
N LEU A 157 22.07 -11.28 -9.84
CA LEU A 157 22.82 -11.61 -8.61
C LEU A 157 24.07 -10.74 -8.43
N TYR A 158 24.33 -10.32 -7.21
CA TYR A 158 25.58 -9.68 -6.80
C TYR A 158 26.12 -10.34 -5.52
N ARG A 159 27.35 -9.98 -5.16
CA ARG A 159 28.02 -10.51 -3.96
C ARG A 159 27.84 -9.55 -2.79
N ARG A 160 27.18 -9.98 -1.72
CA ARG A 160 27.01 -9.21 -0.49
C ARG A 160 27.83 -9.77 0.68
N GLU A 161 27.89 -11.09 0.79
CA GLU A 161 28.77 -11.84 1.71
C GLU A 161 29.60 -12.86 0.92
N VAL A 162 28.91 -13.73 0.18
CA VAL A 162 29.48 -14.74 -0.73
C VAL A 162 29.17 -14.35 -2.18
N ARG A 163 29.93 -14.89 -3.14
CA ARG A 163 29.71 -14.58 -4.55
C ARG A 163 28.30 -15.01 -4.99
N ASN A 164 27.52 -14.06 -5.52
CA ASN A 164 26.18 -14.29 -6.08
C ASN A 164 25.22 -14.87 -5.03
N ASP A 165 25.06 -14.17 -3.92
CA ASP A 165 24.26 -14.59 -2.77
C ASP A 165 23.07 -13.69 -2.48
N SER A 166 22.84 -12.66 -3.30
CA SER A 166 21.72 -11.74 -3.12
C SER A 166 21.35 -11.03 -4.43
N SER A 167 20.08 -10.64 -4.56
CA SER A 167 19.54 -9.82 -5.64
C SER A 167 18.88 -8.52 -5.13
N GLY A 168 18.53 -7.63 -6.06
CA GLY A 168 17.78 -6.41 -5.70
C GLY A 168 16.32 -6.73 -5.35
N PHE A 169 15.77 -7.79 -5.94
CA PHE A 169 14.43 -8.27 -5.67
C PHE A 169 14.31 -8.81 -4.25
N GLU A 170 15.18 -9.75 -3.85
CA GLU A 170 15.22 -10.29 -2.48
C GLU A 170 15.25 -9.16 -1.47
N HIS A 171 16.20 -8.25 -1.60
CA HIS A 171 16.40 -7.27 -0.54
C HIS A 171 15.23 -6.28 -0.38
N VAL A 172 14.55 -5.95 -1.48
CA VAL A 172 13.43 -4.98 -1.47
C VAL A 172 12.09 -5.64 -1.14
N PHE A 173 11.80 -6.78 -1.77
CA PHE A 173 10.50 -7.44 -1.71
C PHE A 173 10.44 -8.57 -0.67
N VAL A 174 11.52 -9.33 -0.47
CA VAL A 174 11.58 -10.42 0.52
C VAL A 174 12.05 -9.88 1.88
N GLY A 175 13.09 -9.04 1.87
CA GLY A 175 13.83 -8.67 3.07
C GLY A 175 14.80 -9.76 3.51
N GLU A 176 15.92 -9.34 4.08
CA GLU A 176 17.02 -10.23 4.43
C GLU A 176 17.44 -9.98 5.88
N GLU A 177 18.05 -10.98 6.50
CA GLU A 177 18.82 -10.79 7.72
C GLU A 177 20.31 -10.68 7.42
N LYS A 178 20.96 -9.69 8.04
CA LYS A 178 22.41 -9.55 8.04
C LYS A 178 22.94 -9.27 9.44
N ASN A 179 23.79 -10.16 9.95
CA ASN A 179 24.43 -10.06 11.27
C ASN A 179 23.44 -9.89 12.44
N GLY A 180 22.39 -10.72 12.54
CA GLY A 180 21.39 -10.59 13.62
C GLY A 180 20.58 -9.30 13.50
N LYS A 181 20.36 -8.83 12.27
CA LYS A 181 19.60 -7.60 12.01
C LYS A 181 18.83 -7.71 10.72
N ILE A 182 17.53 -7.51 10.81
CA ILE A 182 16.65 -7.44 9.65
C ILE A 182 16.97 -6.18 8.84
N CYS A 183 17.42 -6.38 7.61
CA CYS A 183 17.69 -5.37 6.60
C CYS A 183 16.70 -5.57 5.44
N GLY A 184 15.77 -4.63 5.24
CA GLY A 184 14.73 -4.77 4.20
C GLY A 184 13.34 -5.02 4.79
N CYS A 185 12.54 -5.89 4.18
CA CYS A 185 11.17 -6.23 4.60
C CYS A 185 10.27 -5.00 4.78
N HIS A 186 10.15 -4.23 3.70
CA HIS A 186 9.28 -3.06 3.61
C HIS A 186 8.04 -3.33 2.76
N ASN A 187 8.03 -4.39 1.96
CA ASN A 187 6.90 -4.76 1.15
C ASN A 187 5.77 -5.34 2.01
N TRP A 188 4.56 -4.81 1.84
CA TRP A 188 3.42 -5.18 2.68
C TRP A 188 2.91 -6.61 2.41
N LEU A 189 3.06 -7.11 1.18
CA LEU A 189 2.65 -8.48 0.83
C LEU A 189 3.53 -9.49 1.52
N GLN A 190 4.84 -9.22 1.60
CA GLN A 190 5.76 -10.06 2.35
C GLN A 190 5.51 -9.97 3.86
N VAL A 191 5.29 -8.78 4.41
CA VAL A 191 4.93 -8.65 5.84
C VAL A 191 3.66 -9.46 6.15
N TYR A 192 2.62 -9.34 5.30
CA TYR A 192 1.41 -10.15 5.42
C TYR A 192 1.70 -11.65 5.30
N ASN A 193 2.54 -12.05 4.34
CA ASN A 193 2.91 -13.44 4.11
C ASN A 193 3.64 -14.06 5.31
N GLU A 194 4.55 -13.32 5.93
CA GLU A 194 5.30 -13.80 7.09
C GLU A 194 4.44 -13.81 8.36
N GLU A 195 3.57 -12.81 8.53
CA GLU A 195 2.64 -12.74 9.66
C GLU A 195 1.64 -13.90 9.65
N ARG A 196 1.04 -14.22 8.48
CA ARG A 196 0.11 -15.35 8.36
C ARG A 196 0.76 -16.73 8.55
N HIS A 197 2.09 -16.83 8.42
CA HIS A 197 2.85 -18.05 8.73
C HIS A 197 3.36 -18.06 10.18
N GLY A 198 3.04 -17.04 10.99
CA GLY A 198 3.47 -16.94 12.38
C GLY A 198 4.96 -16.61 12.55
N ARG A 199 5.64 -16.17 11.48
CA ARG A 199 7.06 -15.79 11.52
C ARG A 199 7.26 -14.32 11.87
N ILE A 200 6.31 -13.45 11.52
CA ILE A 200 6.28 -12.06 11.98
C ILE A 200 5.32 -11.88 13.15
N ASP A 201 5.82 -11.29 14.22
CA ASP A 201 5.06 -10.83 15.38
C ASP A 201 5.02 -9.29 15.35
N TYR A 202 3.85 -8.73 15.03
CA TYR A 202 3.63 -7.30 14.95
C TYR A 202 3.65 -6.65 16.34
N ARG A 203 4.55 -5.66 16.55
CA ARG A 203 4.80 -5.02 17.86
C ARG A 203 4.19 -3.62 18.01
N GLY A 204 3.32 -3.23 17.07
CA GLY A 204 2.54 -2.00 17.16
C GLY A 204 2.90 -0.90 16.17
N TYR A 205 1.92 -0.03 15.96
CA TYR A 205 1.93 1.08 15.01
C TYR A 205 2.72 2.27 15.54
N ILE A 206 3.66 2.80 14.75
CA ILE A 206 4.36 4.03 15.09
C ILE A 206 3.54 5.21 14.57
N ARG A 207 3.04 6.04 15.50
CA ARG A 207 2.17 7.17 15.14
C ARG A 207 2.89 8.11 14.15
N PRO A 208 2.28 8.40 12.98
CA PRO A 208 2.95 9.14 11.93
C PRO A 208 3.01 10.62 12.32
N LYS A 209 4.07 11.28 11.86
CA LYS A 209 4.26 12.72 12.08
C LYS A 209 3.28 13.53 11.22
N GLN A 210 2.98 13.03 10.02
CA GLN A 210 2.03 13.58 9.05
C GLN A 210 1.06 12.47 8.62
N ARG A 211 -0.21 12.84 8.39
CA ARG A 211 -1.23 11.94 7.81
C ARG A 211 -1.44 12.27 6.34
N GLY A 212 -1.72 11.24 5.54
CA GLY A 212 -2.20 11.45 4.17
C GLY A 212 -3.71 11.65 4.16
N CYS A 213 -4.45 10.79 4.87
CA CYS A 213 -5.89 10.89 4.97
C CYS A 213 -6.34 12.11 5.79
N LYS A 214 -7.63 12.46 5.68
CA LYS A 214 -8.20 13.60 6.41
C LYS A 214 -8.14 13.33 7.92
N PHE A 215 -8.06 14.40 8.71
CA PHE A 215 -7.97 14.30 10.18
C PHE A 215 -9.10 13.46 10.82
N MET A 216 -10.30 13.51 10.25
CA MET A 216 -11.48 12.76 10.72
C MET A 216 -11.50 11.29 10.27
N GLU A 217 -10.67 10.90 9.31
CA GLU A 217 -10.63 9.52 8.84
C GLU A 217 -9.87 8.64 9.82
N PRO A 218 -10.31 7.38 10.00
CA PRO A 218 -9.59 6.41 10.82
C PRO A 218 -8.14 6.19 10.35
N HIS A 219 -7.24 5.93 11.29
CA HIS A 219 -5.83 5.69 10.99
C HIS A 219 -5.59 4.39 10.22
N ASN A 220 -6.46 3.39 10.37
CA ASN A 220 -6.36 2.10 9.67
C ASN A 220 -6.68 2.19 8.16
N LYS A 221 -7.06 3.38 7.67
CA LYS A 221 -7.20 3.66 6.23
C LYS A 221 -5.95 4.27 5.61
N GLU A 222 -4.95 4.63 6.41
CA GLU A 222 -3.68 5.11 5.87
C GLU A 222 -2.98 3.96 5.12
N GLN A 223 -2.36 4.29 3.99
CA GLN A 223 -1.62 3.37 3.14
C GLN A 223 -0.12 3.59 3.22
N LEU A 224 0.36 4.56 4.01
CA LEU A 224 1.76 4.67 4.40
C LEU A 224 1.85 4.46 5.91
N ILE A 225 2.23 3.25 6.31
CA ILE A 225 2.23 2.83 7.71
C ILE A 225 3.66 2.60 8.18
N THR A 226 4.00 3.19 9.32
CA THR A 226 5.23 2.90 10.04
C THR A 226 4.92 2.03 11.25
N PHE A 227 5.65 0.92 11.43
CA PHE A 227 5.40 -0.04 12.48
C PHE A 227 6.69 -0.74 12.93
N GLN A 228 6.60 -1.43 14.06
CA GLN A 228 7.63 -2.30 14.60
C GLN A 228 7.15 -3.75 14.52
N PHE A 229 8.07 -4.69 14.27
CA PHE A 229 7.77 -6.11 14.35
C PHE A 229 9.02 -6.89 14.75
N GLN A 230 8.80 -8.10 15.24
CA GLN A 230 9.80 -9.12 15.40
C GLN A 230 9.64 -10.13 14.25
N TRP A 231 10.73 -10.56 13.63
CA TRP A 231 10.73 -11.64 12.66
C TRP A 231 11.52 -12.79 13.25
N GLU A 232 10.80 -13.84 13.64
CA GLU A 232 11.27 -14.94 14.48
C GLU A 232 11.98 -14.40 15.72
N ASP A 233 13.30 -14.48 15.83
CA ASP A 233 14.05 -14.04 17.02
C ASP A 233 14.59 -12.60 16.91
N GLU A 234 14.45 -11.95 15.75
CA GLU A 234 15.09 -10.65 15.49
C GLU A 234 14.10 -9.49 15.46
N MET A 235 14.46 -8.41 16.16
CA MET A 235 13.63 -7.22 16.25
C MET A 235 13.94 -6.22 15.13
N LYS A 236 12.92 -5.87 14.34
CA LYS A 236 12.98 -4.73 13.42
C LYS A 236 12.36 -3.49 14.07
N PRO A 237 13.16 -2.51 14.53
CA PRO A 237 12.65 -1.41 15.33
C PRO A 237 11.70 -0.48 14.57
N VAL A 238 11.93 -0.30 13.26
CA VAL A 238 11.13 0.55 12.38
C VAL A 238 11.07 -0.07 10.98
N SER A 239 9.86 -0.27 10.48
CA SER A 239 9.57 -0.50 9.07
C SER A 239 8.51 0.50 8.62
N THR A 240 8.69 1.08 7.44
CA THR A 240 7.63 1.85 6.78
C THR A 240 7.28 1.15 5.49
N SER A 241 5.99 0.94 5.26
CA SER A 241 5.45 0.20 4.13
C SER A 241 4.32 0.97 3.48
N LEU A 242 4.23 0.83 2.15
CA LEU A 242 3.07 1.25 1.39
C LEU A 242 2.06 0.08 1.41
N ILE A 243 0.96 0.20 2.16
CA ILE A 243 -0.01 -0.88 2.33
C ILE A 243 -1.06 -0.85 1.22
N GLY A 244 -1.30 -2.00 0.60
CA GLY A 244 -2.32 -2.20 -0.43
C GLY A 244 -1.89 -1.77 -1.83
N VAL A 245 -0.73 -1.16 -2.03
CA VAL A 245 -0.22 -0.86 -3.38
C VAL A 245 0.12 -2.14 -4.13
N SER A 246 0.06 -2.10 -5.47
CA SER A 246 0.37 -3.28 -6.28
C SER A 246 1.88 -3.54 -6.41
N PRO A 247 2.28 -4.81 -6.71
CA PRO A 247 3.68 -5.15 -6.97
C PRO A 247 4.30 -4.30 -8.09
N GLU A 248 3.57 -4.09 -9.18
CA GLU A 248 4.01 -3.29 -10.33
C GLU A 248 4.19 -1.80 -9.99
N PHE A 249 3.39 -1.25 -9.06
CA PHE A 249 3.55 0.13 -8.60
C PHE A 249 4.84 0.31 -7.81
N GLU A 250 5.10 -0.55 -6.81
CA GLU A 250 6.34 -0.46 -6.02
C GLU A 250 7.56 -0.64 -6.93
N MET A 251 7.52 -1.63 -7.83
CA MET A 251 8.60 -1.86 -8.79
C MET A 251 8.79 -0.65 -9.74
N ALA A 252 7.71 -0.01 -10.19
CA ALA A 252 7.77 1.21 -11.03
C ALA A 252 8.44 2.36 -10.30
N LEU A 253 7.95 2.63 -9.09
CA LEU A 253 8.38 3.73 -8.24
C LEU A 253 9.86 3.60 -7.91
N TYR A 254 10.28 2.43 -7.44
CA TYR A 254 11.67 2.19 -7.03
C TYR A 254 12.61 2.18 -8.24
N THR A 255 12.21 1.61 -9.38
CA THR A 255 13.00 1.66 -10.62
C THR A 255 13.19 3.11 -11.09
N MET A 256 12.12 3.91 -11.08
CA MET A 256 12.16 5.30 -11.52
C MET A 256 13.03 6.16 -10.60
N CYS A 257 12.90 6.02 -9.28
CA CYS A 257 13.72 6.73 -8.30
C CYS A 257 15.20 6.32 -8.38
N TYR A 258 15.46 5.01 -8.51
CA TYR A 258 16.82 4.48 -8.66
C TYR A 258 17.52 5.02 -9.92
N LEU A 259 16.87 4.93 -11.09
CA LEU A 259 17.44 5.41 -12.35
C LEU A 259 17.44 6.94 -12.47
N ASN A 260 16.64 7.65 -11.68
CA ASN A 260 16.80 9.10 -11.54
C ASN A 260 18.19 9.46 -10.97
N GLY A 261 18.76 8.57 -10.15
CA GLY A 261 20.17 8.62 -9.71
C GLY A 261 20.38 9.38 -8.41
N GLN A 262 19.39 9.44 -7.52
CA GLN A 262 19.49 10.05 -6.20
C GLN A 262 19.15 9.02 -5.13
N GLU A 263 19.86 9.06 -4.00
CA GLU A 263 19.55 8.16 -2.87
C GLU A 263 18.29 8.58 -2.13
N ASN A 264 18.07 9.90 -1.97
CA ASN A 264 16.88 10.45 -1.33
C ASN A 264 15.99 11.10 -2.39
N ASN A 265 14.75 10.64 -2.49
CA ASN A 265 13.76 11.10 -3.45
C ASN A 265 12.50 11.55 -2.72
N HIS A 266 12.44 12.83 -2.34
CA HIS A 266 11.27 13.43 -1.71
C HIS A 266 10.14 13.60 -2.74
N VAL A 267 9.05 12.85 -2.56
CA VAL A 267 7.96 12.76 -3.54
C VAL A 267 6.59 12.73 -2.86
N GLN A 268 5.60 13.21 -3.60
CA GLN A 268 4.19 13.08 -3.27
C GLN A 268 3.66 11.79 -3.92
N LEU A 269 3.06 10.91 -3.13
CA LEU A 269 2.39 9.69 -3.56
C LEU A 269 0.93 9.75 -3.13
N GLY A 270 0.03 10.16 -4.03
CA GLY A 270 -1.36 10.41 -3.67
C GLY A 270 -1.43 11.41 -2.51
N PRO A 271 -1.96 11.04 -1.33
CA PRO A 271 -2.02 11.93 -0.18
C PRO A 271 -0.73 11.95 0.67
N TYR A 272 0.27 11.10 0.39
CA TYR A 272 1.44 10.91 1.24
C TYR A 272 2.67 11.67 0.74
N LEU A 273 3.25 12.53 1.59
CA LEU A 273 4.59 13.08 1.36
C LEU A 273 5.61 12.16 2.02
N CYS A 274 6.51 11.58 1.22
CA CYS A 274 7.50 10.62 1.71
C CYS A 274 8.84 10.75 0.98
N ASN A 275 9.87 10.13 1.54
CA ASN A 275 11.16 9.95 0.90
C ASN A 275 11.25 8.52 0.38
N ILE A 276 11.46 8.34 -0.91
CA ILE A 276 11.83 7.03 -1.45
C ILE A 276 13.35 6.92 -1.40
N LYS A 277 13.83 6.14 -0.43
CA LYS A 277 15.25 5.84 -0.27
C LYS A 277 15.63 4.76 -1.27
N CYS A 278 16.68 4.99 -2.05
CA CYS A 278 17.25 4.02 -2.97
C CYS A 278 18.74 3.92 -2.72
N PHE A 279 19.24 2.74 -2.34
CA PHE A 279 20.67 2.50 -2.28
C PHE A 279 21.09 1.57 -3.41
N SER A 280 22.26 1.85 -3.94
CA SER A 280 22.83 1.15 -5.08
C SER A 280 23.88 0.14 -4.61
N PHE A 281 23.99 -0.98 -5.31
CA PHE A 281 25.05 -1.96 -5.12
C PHE A 281 25.89 -2.11 -6.39
N GLY A 282 27.21 -2.20 -6.25
CA GLY A 282 28.15 -2.28 -7.38
C GLY A 282 28.73 -0.92 -7.79
N ARG A 283 29.38 -0.87 -8.95
CA ARG A 283 30.05 0.33 -9.47
C ARG A 283 29.86 0.48 -10.97
N GLY A 284 29.74 1.72 -11.45
CA GLY A 284 29.70 2.03 -12.88
C GLY A 284 28.51 1.38 -13.59
N LYS A 285 28.78 0.74 -14.74
CA LYS A 285 27.75 0.09 -15.55
C LYS A 285 27.11 -1.13 -14.89
N ASP A 286 27.79 -1.71 -13.89
CA ASP A 286 27.35 -2.92 -13.20
C ASP A 286 26.51 -2.63 -11.94
N THR A 287 26.08 -1.36 -11.78
CA THR A 287 25.30 -0.92 -10.62
C THR A 287 23.87 -1.46 -10.69
N LYS A 288 23.42 -2.04 -9.57
CA LYS A 288 22.09 -2.60 -9.35
C LYS A 288 21.40 -1.98 -8.15
N ILE A 289 20.11 -2.25 -7.99
CA ILE A 289 19.38 -1.84 -6.79
C ILE A 289 19.88 -2.71 -5.63
N GLY A 290 20.39 -2.06 -4.58
CA GLY A 290 20.74 -2.71 -3.33
C GLY A 290 19.56 -2.75 -2.37
N THR A 291 18.88 -1.61 -2.18
CA THR A 291 17.63 -1.52 -1.40
C THR A 291 16.79 -0.35 -1.90
N ALA A 292 15.47 -0.44 -1.72
CA ALA A 292 14.55 0.65 -1.95
C ALA A 292 13.36 0.54 -0.98
N PHE A 293 12.97 1.64 -0.34
CA PHE A 293 11.83 1.65 0.58
C PHE A 293 11.32 3.08 0.83
N PRO A 294 10.05 3.23 1.24
CA PRO A 294 9.52 4.52 1.65
C PRO A 294 9.93 4.86 3.08
N GLU A 295 10.21 6.13 3.33
CA GLU A 295 10.42 6.68 4.65
C GLU A 295 9.43 7.84 4.87
N ALA A 296 8.69 7.78 5.97
CA ALA A 296 7.75 8.83 6.33
C ALA A 296 8.51 10.12 6.68
N LEU A 297 8.15 11.22 6.04
CA LEU A 297 8.80 12.52 6.27
C LEU A 297 8.23 13.23 7.52
N PRO A 298 9.02 14.12 8.15
CA PRO A 298 8.50 15.00 9.19
C PRO A 298 7.49 16.00 8.61
N LEU A 299 6.74 16.66 9.49
CA LEU A 299 5.85 17.76 9.11
C LEU A 299 6.63 18.83 8.36
N THR A 300 6.05 19.36 7.27
CA THR A 300 6.57 20.57 6.63
C THR A 300 6.40 21.76 7.58
N GLU A 301 7.16 22.85 7.37
CA GLU A 301 7.05 24.06 8.19
C GLU A 301 5.61 24.60 8.23
N ALA A 302 4.93 24.63 7.08
CA ALA A 302 3.54 25.08 6.97
C ALA A 302 2.57 24.18 7.77
N GLN A 303 2.77 22.87 7.73
CA GLN A 303 1.97 21.91 8.49
C GLN A 303 2.26 22.00 9.99
N ALA A 304 3.53 22.16 10.37
CA ALA A 304 3.95 22.37 11.75
C ALA A 304 3.31 23.67 12.30
N ALA A 305 3.37 24.76 11.54
CA ALA A 305 2.73 26.03 11.90
C ALA A 305 1.21 25.87 12.08
N THR A 306 0.54 25.20 11.13
CA THR A 306 -0.91 24.93 11.22
C THR A 306 -1.27 24.11 12.46
N LYS A 307 -0.47 23.07 12.76
CA LYS A 307 -0.64 22.22 13.94
C LYS A 307 -0.45 23.01 15.24
N ILE A 308 0.60 23.84 15.30
CA ILE A 308 0.86 24.73 16.45
C ILE A 308 -0.32 25.70 16.64
N GLN A 309 -0.77 26.37 15.57
CA GLN A 309 -1.92 27.27 15.62
C GLN A 309 -3.20 26.56 16.07
N ALA A 310 -3.45 25.33 15.62
CA ALA A 310 -4.60 24.54 16.07
C ALA A 310 -4.53 24.21 17.57
N ILE A 311 -3.35 23.80 18.06
CA ILE A 311 -3.12 23.53 19.49
C ILE A 311 -3.34 24.79 20.32
N LEU A 312 -2.78 25.93 19.89
CA LEU A 312 -2.95 27.21 20.56
C LEU A 312 -4.42 27.64 20.58
N ARG A 313 -5.13 27.56 19.45
CA ARG A 313 -6.58 27.85 19.38
C ARG A 313 -7.38 26.96 20.32
N GLY A 314 -7.11 25.66 20.33
CA GLY A 314 -7.76 24.71 21.24
C GLY A 314 -7.46 24.99 22.71
N SER A 315 -6.24 25.39 23.04
CA SER A 315 -5.85 25.83 24.38
C SER A 315 -6.61 27.10 24.79
N HIS A 316 -6.62 28.12 23.95
CA HIS A 316 -7.38 29.36 24.20
C HIS A 316 -8.88 29.11 24.35
N ALA A 317 -9.46 28.22 23.54
CA ALA A 317 -10.87 27.85 23.65
C ALA A 317 -11.17 27.17 24.99
N ARG A 318 -10.31 26.27 25.47
CA ARG A 318 -10.44 25.62 26.79
C ARG A 318 -10.32 26.60 27.95
N VAL A 319 -9.39 27.57 27.84
CA VAL A 319 -9.23 28.63 28.84
C VAL A 319 -10.44 29.55 28.88
N ARG A 320 -11.01 29.89 27.70
CA ARG A 320 -12.20 30.76 27.61
C ARG A 320 -13.51 30.08 28.00
N ASN A 321 -13.61 28.76 27.86
CA ASN A 321 -14.80 27.99 28.16
C ASN A 321 -14.50 26.82 29.12
N PRO A 322 -14.16 27.11 30.39
CA PRO A 322 -13.78 26.08 31.37
C PRO A 322 -14.90 25.09 31.69
N HIS A 323 -16.17 25.49 31.52
CA HIS A 323 -17.34 24.65 31.79
C HIS A 323 -17.69 23.66 30.66
N VAL A 324 -17.05 23.75 29.49
CA VAL A 324 -17.32 22.85 28.35
C VAL A 324 -16.48 21.55 28.44
N CYS A 325 -15.51 21.48 29.34
CA CYS A 325 -14.63 20.34 29.50
C CYS A 325 -15.09 19.45 30.66
N ARG A 326 -16.05 18.54 30.41
CA ARG A 326 -16.35 17.27 31.14
C ARG A 326 -17.80 16.79 30.93
N GLN A 327 -18.23 16.54 29.69
CA GLN A 327 -19.50 15.83 29.44
C GLN A 327 -19.38 14.65 28.47
N ALA A 328 -18.16 14.27 28.07
CA ALA A 328 -17.96 12.98 27.42
C ALA A 328 -17.52 11.97 28.49
N PRO A 329 -18.31 10.92 28.79
CA PRO A 329 -17.81 9.82 29.60
C PRO A 329 -16.57 9.22 28.92
N PRO A 330 -15.61 8.66 29.69
CA PRO A 330 -14.47 7.97 29.09
C PRO A 330 -14.99 6.85 28.17
N PRO A 331 -14.39 6.65 27.00
CA PRO A 331 -14.76 5.54 26.14
C PRO A 331 -14.61 4.22 26.90
N PRO A 332 -15.51 3.24 26.71
CA PRO A 332 -15.34 1.93 27.32
C PRO A 332 -14.02 1.30 26.85
N PRO A 333 -13.39 0.44 27.67
CA PRO A 333 -12.17 -0.26 27.29
C PRO A 333 -12.40 -0.99 25.95
N GLY A 334 -11.63 -0.64 24.91
CA GLY A 334 -11.75 -1.22 23.56
C GLY A 334 -12.45 -0.37 22.49
N ALA A 335 -12.93 0.84 22.79
CA ALA A 335 -13.49 1.71 21.75
C ALA A 335 -12.39 2.41 20.95
N ALA A 336 -12.19 1.95 19.71
CA ALA A 336 -11.44 2.69 18.69
C ALA A 336 -12.06 4.09 18.49
N TRP A 337 -11.22 5.11 18.37
CA TRP A 337 -11.67 6.49 18.16
C TRP A 337 -12.46 6.62 16.85
N GLY A 338 -13.79 6.71 16.95
CA GLY A 338 -14.72 6.99 15.85
C GLY A 338 -16.16 7.16 16.39
N PRO A 339 -17.04 7.91 15.71
CA PRO A 339 -18.44 8.04 16.14
C PRO A 339 -19.18 6.71 15.91
N PRO A 340 -20.11 6.32 16.80
CA PRO A 340 -20.87 5.07 16.65
C PRO A 340 -21.81 5.14 15.43
N PRO A 341 -21.98 4.05 14.67
CA PRO A 341 -22.88 4.01 13.53
C PRO A 341 -24.34 3.92 14.01
N GLY A 342 -25.21 4.77 13.47
CA GLY A 342 -26.66 4.66 13.64
C GLY A 342 -27.28 5.64 14.63
N GLY A 343 -27.28 6.93 14.30
CA GLY A 343 -28.13 7.93 14.93
C GLY A 343 -28.72 8.83 13.86
N VAL A 344 -29.99 8.62 13.52
CA VAL A 344 -30.73 9.50 12.60
C VAL A 344 -30.85 10.87 13.26
N ALA A 345 -30.21 11.89 12.69
CA ALA A 345 -30.34 13.26 13.15
C ALA A 345 -31.77 13.75 12.91
N THR A 346 -32.51 14.00 13.99
CA THR A 346 -33.75 14.78 13.95
C THR A 346 -33.40 16.25 13.71
N PRO A 347 -33.99 16.94 12.73
CA PRO A 347 -33.70 18.36 12.52
C PRO A 347 -34.39 19.21 13.60
N ALA A 348 -33.65 20.19 14.13
CA ALA A 348 -34.14 21.16 15.10
C ALA A 348 -35.17 22.14 14.48
N PRO A 349 -36.11 22.70 15.27
CA PRO A 349 -37.20 23.53 14.76
C PRO A 349 -36.72 24.91 14.30
N GLN A 350 -37.16 25.35 13.12
CA GLN A 350 -36.96 26.72 12.63
C GLN A 350 -38.01 27.68 13.21
N PRO A 351 -37.64 28.93 13.54
CA PRO A 351 -38.59 29.96 13.94
C PRO A 351 -39.31 30.58 12.73
N THR A 352 -40.60 30.82 12.92
CA THR A 352 -41.59 31.30 11.96
C THR A 352 -41.37 32.76 11.51
N ARG A 353 -41.63 33.02 10.22
CA ARG A 353 -42.16 34.30 9.73
C ARG A 353 -43.23 34.04 8.66
N SER A 354 -44.39 34.67 8.86
CA SER A 354 -45.55 34.72 7.95
C SER A 354 -45.14 35.33 6.60
N THR A 355 -45.75 34.99 5.46
CA THR A 355 -47.11 35.38 5.04
C THR A 355 -47.59 34.58 3.82
N GLY A 356 -48.91 34.33 3.70
CA GLY A 356 -49.60 34.28 2.41
C GLY A 356 -50.27 32.96 2.03
N ASN A 357 -51.59 32.90 2.24
CA ASN A 357 -52.53 31.83 1.90
C ASN A 357 -52.62 31.50 0.40
N ALA A 358 -52.97 30.24 0.07
CA ALA A 358 -54.17 29.89 -0.74
C ALA A 358 -54.34 28.36 -0.91
N TRP A 359 -55.46 27.82 -0.39
CA TRP A 359 -56.37 26.77 -0.92
C TRP A 359 -55.78 25.57 -1.72
N ALA A 360 -56.07 24.28 -1.52
CA ALA A 360 -57.13 23.54 -0.82
C ALA A 360 -56.72 22.03 -0.67
N LYS A 361 -57.41 21.31 0.23
CA LYS A 361 -57.38 19.84 0.49
C LYS A 361 -58.53 19.12 -0.28
N PRO A 362 -58.74 17.78 -0.21
CA PRO A 362 -57.82 16.62 -0.13
C PRO A 362 -58.29 15.33 -0.89
N PHE A 363 -57.48 14.25 -0.77
CA PHE A 363 -57.80 12.78 -0.77
C PHE A 363 -58.31 12.05 -2.03
N THR A 364 -57.59 11.00 -2.46
CA THR A 364 -58.12 9.60 -2.53
C THR A 364 -57.01 8.54 -2.72
N GLN A 365 -57.24 7.34 -2.16
CA GLN A 365 -56.39 6.14 -2.13
C GLN A 365 -56.37 5.36 -3.45
N ALA A 366 -55.28 4.62 -3.71
CA ALA A 366 -55.33 3.27 -4.31
C ALA A 366 -54.05 2.46 -3.95
N ALA A 367 -54.26 1.19 -3.59
CA ALA A 367 -53.27 0.15 -3.19
C ALA A 367 -52.93 -0.77 -4.41
N PRO A 368 -52.33 -1.98 -4.28
CA PRO A 368 -51.28 -2.49 -3.40
C PRO A 368 -50.07 -3.12 -4.17
N SER A 369 -49.07 -3.54 -3.40
CA SER A 369 -47.83 -4.26 -3.73
C SER A 369 -48.00 -5.69 -4.29
N ALA A 370 -47.06 -6.12 -5.14
CA ALA A 370 -46.78 -7.52 -5.49
C ALA A 370 -45.31 -7.89 -5.15
N PRO A 371 -44.99 -9.16 -4.83
CA PRO A 371 -43.79 -9.54 -4.08
C PRO A 371 -42.56 -9.81 -4.96
N ALA A 372 -41.37 -9.59 -4.37
CA ALA A 372 -40.09 -9.91 -4.96
C ALA A 372 -39.81 -11.42 -4.94
N VAL A 373 -39.40 -11.98 -6.08
CA VAL A 373 -38.93 -13.36 -6.23
C VAL A 373 -37.47 -13.44 -5.83
N ALA A 374 -37.16 -14.30 -4.85
CA ALA A 374 -35.80 -14.62 -4.43
C ALA A 374 -35.11 -15.49 -5.50
N VAL A 375 -33.96 -15.04 -6.01
CA VAL A 375 -33.09 -15.84 -6.86
C VAL A 375 -32.00 -16.44 -5.97
N ALA A 376 -32.03 -17.77 -5.84
CA ALA A 376 -31.00 -18.55 -5.15
C ALA A 376 -29.66 -18.45 -5.89
N ALA A 377 -28.60 -18.07 -5.17
CA ALA A 377 -27.24 -18.08 -5.69
C ALA A 377 -26.76 -19.54 -5.86
N VAL A 378 -26.41 -19.90 -7.09
CA VAL A 378 -25.75 -21.17 -7.42
C VAL A 378 -24.28 -21.05 -7.01
N ALA A 379 -23.83 -21.94 -6.12
CA ALA A 379 -22.44 -22.02 -5.69
C ALA A 379 -21.54 -22.44 -6.87
N GLY A 380 -20.57 -21.61 -7.21
CA GLY A 380 -19.47 -21.97 -8.12
C GLY A 380 -18.52 -22.98 -7.47
N PRO A 381 -17.68 -23.66 -8.28
CA PRO A 381 -16.77 -24.69 -7.76
C PRO A 381 -15.74 -24.10 -6.79
N ALA A 382 -15.44 -24.86 -5.73
CA ALA A 382 -14.50 -24.46 -4.68
C ALA A 382 -13.06 -24.31 -5.22
N PRO A 383 -12.26 -23.38 -4.66
CA PRO A 383 -10.88 -23.15 -5.09
C PRO A 383 -9.99 -24.37 -4.79
N THR A 384 -9.08 -24.68 -5.71
CA THR A 384 -8.08 -25.74 -5.57
C THR A 384 -6.67 -25.12 -5.58
N GLY A 385 -5.87 -25.43 -4.54
CA GLY A 385 -4.51 -24.92 -4.37
C GLY A 385 -4.11 -24.79 -2.90
N ALA A 386 -2.81 -24.70 -2.60
CA ALA A 386 -2.27 -24.56 -1.24
C ALA A 386 -2.82 -23.35 -0.46
N TRP A 387 -3.43 -22.40 -1.17
CA TRP A 387 -3.93 -21.13 -0.69
C TRP A 387 -5.45 -21.09 -0.47
N ALA A 388 -6.16 -22.20 -0.74
CA ALA A 388 -7.61 -22.34 -0.58
C ALA A 388 -8.06 -22.69 0.84
N LYS A 389 -7.14 -22.80 1.81
CA LYS A 389 -7.49 -23.18 3.18
C LYS A 389 -8.13 -21.99 3.91
N PRO A 390 -9.36 -22.14 4.45
CA PRO A 390 -9.96 -21.11 5.28
C PRO A 390 -9.12 -20.87 6.53
N HIS A 391 -9.03 -19.60 6.90
CA HIS A 391 -8.34 -19.10 8.09
C HIS A 391 -8.79 -19.86 9.34
N LYS A 392 -7.85 -20.50 10.01
CA LYS A 392 -8.02 -20.89 11.42
C LYS A 392 -7.19 -19.89 12.22
N TRP A 393 -7.88 -18.99 12.90
CA TRP A 393 -7.33 -18.24 14.02
C TRP A 393 -7.21 -19.18 15.21
#